data_AF-A0A2H9U9N5-F1
#
_entry.id   AF-A0A2H9U9N5-F1
#
_cell.length_a   1.000
_cell.length_b   1.000
_cell.length_c   1.000
_cell.angle_alpha   90.00
_cell.angle_beta   90.00
_cell.angle_gamma   90.00
#
_symmetry.space_group_name_H-M   'P 1'
#
loop_
_entity.id
_entity.type
_entity.pdbx_description
1 polymer ?
#
loop_
_entity_poly.entity_id
_entity_poly.type
_entity_poly.pdbx_seq_one_letter_code
_entity_poly.pdbx_strand_id
1 'polypeptide(L)'
;MVADVQQGLRAEGTEVSISKICRWFSLPRRTWYYRSVKAAPKLQAHLVTPNKAIIEEDPSFGYRTVAARLGFNKNTVQRIF
;
A
#
# COMPACT_ATOMS: atom_id res chain seq x y z
N MET A 1 15.71 11.84 5.97
CA MET A 1 15.91 13.13 6.67
C MET A 1 16.37 12.93 8.12
N VAL A 2 15.50 12.59 9.08
CA VAL A 2 15.92 12.43 10.51
C VAL A 2 16.95 11.30 10.69
N ALA A 3 16.78 10.18 9.97
CA ALA A 3 17.74 9.08 9.97
C ALA A 3 19.09 9.49 9.36
N ASP A 4 19.06 10.24 8.27
CA ASP A 4 20.27 10.73 7.58
C ASP A 4 21.06 11.69 8.48
N VAL A 5 20.38 12.59 9.20
CA VAL A 5 21.02 13.47 10.20
C VAL A 5 21.64 12.65 11.33
N GLN A 6 20.94 11.61 11.81
CA GLN A 6 21.48 10.73 12.85
C GLN A 6 22.73 9.99 12.37
N GLN A 7 22.74 9.51 11.12
CA GLN A 7 23.91 8.87 10.53
C GLN A 7 25.09 9.83 10.37
N GLY A 8 24.85 11.07 9.93
CA GLY A 8 25.89 12.10 9.84
C GLY A 8 26.51 12.42 11.19
N LEU A 9 25.69 12.70 12.21
CA LEU A 9 26.16 12.97 13.57
C LEU A 9 26.94 11.80 14.15
N ARG A 10 26.50 10.56 13.88
CA ARG A 10 27.21 9.35 14.32
C ARG A 10 28.56 9.18 13.62
N ALA A 11 28.65 9.51 12.33
CA ALA A 11 29.91 9.49 11.59
C ALA A 11 30.92 10.52 12.13
N GLU A 12 30.43 11.64 12.66
CA GLU A 12 31.20 12.67 13.35
C GLU A 12 31.50 12.33 14.84
N GLY A 13 31.14 11.12 15.29
CA GLY A 13 31.40 10.65 16.66
C GLY A 13 30.37 11.12 17.70
N THR A 14 29.30 11.80 17.28
CA THR A 14 28.25 12.29 18.17
C THR A 14 27.04 11.37 18.13
N GLU A 15 26.83 10.60 19.19
CA GLU A 15 25.65 9.74 19.29
C GLU A 15 24.44 10.50 19.85
N VAL A 16 23.39 10.64 19.03
CA VAL A 16 22.18 11.38 19.38
C VAL A 16 20.95 10.49 19.16
N SER A 17 20.03 10.52 20.12
CA SER A 17 18.76 9.80 20.00
C SER A 17 17.81 10.50 19.02
N ILE A 18 17.00 9.71 18.33
CA ILE A 18 15.98 10.21 17.38
C ILE A 18 15.00 11.17 18.08
N SER A 19 14.66 10.92 19.35
CA SER A 19 13.77 11.82 20.10
C SER A 19 14.38 13.21 20.29
N LYS A 20 15.70 13.30 20.48
CA LYS A 20 16.42 14.58 20.61
C LYS A 20 16.51 15.31 19.28
N ILE A 21 16.77 14.58 18.19
CA ILE A 21 16.76 15.15 16.82
C ILE A 21 15.35 15.67 16.47
N CYS A 22 14.30 14.88 16.68
CA CYS A 22 12.92 15.33 16.45
C CYS A 22 12.58 16.61 17.24
N ARG A 23 13.04 16.72 18.49
CA ARG A 23 12.85 17.93 19.30
C ARG A 23 13.58 19.14 18.74
N TRP A 24 14.82 18.98 18.27
CA TRP A 24 15.59 20.08 17.65
C TRP A 24 14.91 20.66 16.42
N PHE A 25 14.32 19.80 15.59
CA PHE A 25 13.64 20.22 14.36
C PHE A 25 12.14 20.49 14.55
N SER A 26 11.64 20.50 15.79
CA SER A 26 10.20 20.65 16.09
C SER A 26 9.31 19.66 15.32
N LEU A 27 9.82 18.46 15.04
CA LEU A 27 9.13 17.41 14.32
C LEU A 27 8.39 16.48 15.30
N PRO A 28 7.08 16.24 15.11
CA PRO A 28 6.39 15.19 15.83
C PRO A 28 7.03 13.83 15.55
N ARG A 29 7.40 13.06 16.58
CA ARG A 29 8.03 11.74 16.41
C ARG A 29 7.18 10.79 15.55
N ARG A 30 5.85 10.93 15.58
CA ARG A 30 4.92 10.13 14.76
C ARG A 30 5.20 10.25 13.26
N THR A 31 5.69 11.39 12.81
CA THR A 31 6.05 11.64 11.40
C THR A 31 7.26 10.79 11.00
N TRP A 32 8.10 10.41 11.97
CA TRP A 32 9.21 9.49 11.75
C TRP A 32 8.81 8.02 11.89
N TYR A 33 8.07 7.66 12.95
CA TYR A 33 7.68 6.27 13.19
C TYR A 33 6.68 5.73 12.16
N TYR A 34 5.69 6.54 11.79
CA TYR A 34 4.62 6.10 10.90
C TYR A 34 4.86 6.69 9.53
N ARG A 35 5.43 5.86 8.65
CA ARG A 35 5.56 6.18 7.23
C ARG A 35 4.47 5.45 6.46
N SER A 36 3.73 6.18 5.63
CA SER A 36 2.83 5.54 4.67
C SER A 36 3.67 4.75 3.67
N VAL A 37 3.58 3.43 3.71
CA VAL A 37 4.16 2.56 2.69
C VAL A 37 3.06 2.22 1.70
N LYS A 38 3.30 2.45 0.41
CA LYS A 38 2.40 1.94 -0.63
C LYS A 38 2.47 0.42 -0.58
N ALA A 39 1.37 -0.23 -0.22
CA ALA A 39 1.24 -1.68 -0.25
C ALA A 39 0.49 -2.11 -1.51
N ALA A 40 0.83 -3.29 -2.03
CA ALA A 40 0.04 -3.91 -3.09
C ALA A 40 -1.39 -4.18 -2.59
N PRO A 41 -2.40 -4.11 -3.48
CA PRO A 41 -3.77 -4.42 -3.10
C PRO A 41 -3.87 -5.88 -2.64
N LYS A 42 -4.55 -6.10 -1.52
CA LYS A 42 -4.84 -7.44 -0.99
C LYS A 42 -6.04 -8.00 -1.75
N LEU A 43 -5.78 -8.81 -2.77
CA LEU A 43 -6.81 -9.48 -3.54
C LEU A 43 -7.01 -10.92 -3.03
N GLN A 44 -8.26 -11.35 -2.95
CA GLN A 44 -8.60 -12.71 -2.52
C GLN A 44 -8.60 -13.63 -3.75
N ALA A 45 -7.77 -14.68 -3.72
CA ALA A 45 -7.55 -15.55 -4.88
C ALA A 45 -8.86 -16.15 -5.43
N HIS A 46 -9.77 -16.57 -4.56
CA HIS A 46 -11.06 -17.15 -4.96
C HIS A 46 -11.99 -16.17 -5.70
N LEU A 47 -11.76 -14.85 -5.59
CA LEU A 47 -12.48 -13.86 -6.38
C LEU A 47 -11.74 -13.56 -7.69
N VAL A 48 -10.41 -13.53 -7.67
CA VAL A 48 -9.60 -13.19 -8.85
C VAL A 48 -9.67 -14.28 -9.91
N THR A 49 -9.51 -15.54 -9.53
CA THR A 49 -9.46 -16.68 -10.45
C THR A 49 -10.71 -16.78 -11.34
N PRO A 50 -11.95 -16.81 -10.81
CA PRO A 50 -13.14 -16.92 -11.65
C PRO A 50 -13.39 -15.66 -12.50
N ASN A 51 -13.02 -14.46 -12.00
CA ASN A 51 -13.13 -13.23 -12.78
C ASN A 51 -12.21 -13.24 -14.00
N LYS A 52 -10.94 -13.63 -13.81
CA LYS A 52 -9.99 -13.74 -14.92
C LYS A 52 -10.43 -14.78 -15.94
N ALA A 53 -10.88 -15.95 -15.49
CA ALA A 53 -11.34 -17.02 -16.38
C ALA A 53 -12.47 -16.55 -17.32
N ILE A 54 -13.50 -15.87 -16.79
CA ILE A 54 -14.61 -15.37 -17.62
C ILE A 54 -14.17 -14.29 -18.60
N ILE A 55 -13.24 -13.42 -18.21
CA ILE A 55 -12.76 -12.35 -19.10
C ILE A 55 -11.82 -12.89 -20.19
N GLU A 56 -11.04 -13.92 -19.86
CA GLU A 56 -10.21 -14.64 -20.85
C GLU A 56 -11.08 -15.41 -21.85
N GLU A 57 -12.19 -16.02 -21.41
CA GLU A 57 -13.16 -16.70 -22.27
C GLU A 57 -13.91 -15.69 -23.17
N ASP A 58 -14.43 -14.60 -22.58
CA ASP A 58 -15.21 -13.58 -23.28
C ASP A 58 -14.70 -12.15 -22.99
N PRO A 59 -13.69 -11.66 -23.74
CA PRO A 59 -13.11 -10.33 -23.49
C PRO A 59 -14.07 -9.16 -23.69
N SER A 60 -15.20 -9.39 -24.36
CA SER A 60 -16.23 -8.37 -24.60
C SER A 60 -17.16 -8.13 -23.41
N PHE A 61 -17.10 -8.98 -22.37
CA PHE A 61 -17.99 -8.85 -21.22
C PHE A 61 -17.64 -7.64 -20.35
N GLY A 62 -18.61 -6.74 -20.21
CA GLY A 62 -18.53 -5.65 -19.23
C GLY A 62 -18.66 -6.16 -17.79
N TYR A 63 -18.19 -5.36 -16.82
CA TYR A 63 -18.14 -5.74 -15.40
C TYR A 63 -19.48 -6.19 -14.79
N ARG A 64 -20.60 -5.63 -15.26
CA ARG A 64 -21.93 -6.04 -14.80
C ARG A 64 -22.29 -7.45 -15.27
N THR A 65 -21.90 -7.81 -16.48
CA THR A 65 -22.15 -9.13 -17.07
C THR A 65 -21.32 -10.17 -16.33
N VAL A 66 -20.02 -9.92 -16.12
CA VAL A 66 -19.14 -10.80 -15.33
C VAL A 66 -19.69 -10.97 -13.91
N ALA A 67 -20.11 -9.88 -13.27
CA ALA A 67 -20.71 -9.92 -11.93
C ALA A 67 -21.98 -10.76 -11.88
N ALA A 68 -22.89 -10.60 -12.86
CA ALA A 68 -24.12 -11.38 -12.94
C ALA A 68 -23.84 -12.88 -13.15
N ARG A 69 -22.84 -13.23 -13.96
CA ARG A 69 -22.43 -14.62 -14.21
C ARG A 69 -21.83 -15.30 -12.98
N LEU A 70 -21.05 -14.55 -12.19
CA LEU A 70 -20.41 -15.05 -10.97
C LEU A 70 -21.27 -14.91 -9.70
N GLY A 71 -22.43 -14.25 -9.79
CA GLY A 71 -23.23 -13.89 -8.62
C GLY A 71 -22.52 -12.89 -7.70
N PHE A 72 -21.56 -12.12 -8.23
CA PHE A 72 -20.80 -11.14 -7.47
C PHE A 72 -21.45 -9.76 -7.49
N ASN A 73 -21.07 -8.93 -6.52
CA ASN A 73 -21.34 -7.50 -6.62
C ASN A 73 -20.49 -6.89 -7.76
N LYS A 74 -21.08 -6.01 -8.57
CA LYS A 74 -20.37 -5.26 -9.63
C LYS A 74 -19.06 -4.64 -9.12
N ASN A 75 -19.09 -4.04 -7.93
CA ASN A 75 -17.94 -3.37 -7.33
C ASN A 75 -16.81 -4.36 -6.97
N THR A 76 -17.15 -5.62 -6.69
CA THR A 76 -16.14 -6.67 -6.44
C THR A 76 -15.33 -6.95 -7.71
N VAL A 77 -16.03 -7.12 -8.84
CA VAL A 77 -15.39 -7.32 -10.15
C VAL A 77 -14.56 -6.09 -10.55
N GLN A 78 -15.14 -4.90 -10.42
CA GLN A 78 -14.49 -3.64 -10.84
C GLN A 78 -13.26 -3.26 -10.01
N ARG A 79 -13.09 -3.78 -8.78
CA ARG A 79 -11.90 -3.47 -7.94
C ARG A 79 -10.75 -4.45 -8.13
N ILE A 80 -10.97 -5.54 -8.85
CA ILE A 80 -9.94 -6.53 -9.18
C ILE A 80 -9.11 -6.08 -10.39
N PHE A 81 -9.71 -5.29 -11.29
CA PHE A 81 -9.09 -4.72 -12.50
C PHE A 81 -8.95 -3.21 -12.36
#